data_AF-A0A9E2JJD6-F1
#
_entry.id   AF-A0A9E2JJD6-F1
#
_cell.length_a   1.000
_cell.length_b   1.000
_cell.length_c   1.000
_cell.angle_alpha   90.00
_cell.angle_beta   90.00
_cell.angle_gamma   90.00
#
_symmetry.space_group_name_H-M   'P 1'
#
loop_
_entity.id
_entity.type
_entity.pdbx_description
1 polymer ?
#
loop_
_entity_poly.entity_id
_entity_poly.type
_entity_poly.pdbx_seq_one_letter_code
_entity_poly.pdbx_strand_id
1 'polypeptide(L)'
;MDHYIDFRILPDPEFKVPTLLNALFAKFHWAVTDLNGRQFGVSFPHYHNSSPHLGDCLRVHAGAQNLVHLMSMNWLAGMRDHLSHGSVETVPVGVPHCRVRRVQPRSSAERLRRRCIKRHG
;
A
#
# COMPACT_ATOMS: atom_id res chain seq x y z
N MET A 1 0.31 -12.15 -11.33
CA MET A 1 0.99 -11.03 -10.64
C MET A 1 2.41 -11.05 -11.14
N ASP A 2 2.56 -10.44 -12.30
CA ASP A 2 3.70 -10.54 -13.20
C ASP A 2 4.04 -9.14 -13.74
N HIS A 3 3.24 -8.13 -13.37
CA HIS A 3 3.47 -6.74 -13.63
C HIS A 3 3.41 -5.93 -12.33
N TYR A 4 4.09 -4.79 -12.32
CA TYR A 4 4.04 -3.82 -11.24
C TYR A 4 3.99 -2.38 -11.77
N ILE A 5 3.64 -1.46 -10.87
CA ILE A 5 3.79 -0.02 -11.04
C ILE A 5 4.29 0.58 -9.73
N ASP A 6 5.23 1.51 -9.83
CA ASP A 6 5.79 2.22 -8.69
C ASP A 6 5.18 3.61 -8.54
N PHE A 7 4.80 3.93 -7.30
CA PHE A 7 4.39 5.26 -6.87
C PHE A 7 5.41 5.79 -5.87
N ARG A 8 6.08 6.88 -6.22
CA ARG A 8 7.11 7.50 -5.39
C ARG A 8 6.63 8.85 -4.87
N ILE A 9 6.71 9.04 -3.56
CA ILE A 9 6.42 10.31 -2.91
C ILE A 9 7.55 11.29 -3.23
N LEU A 10 7.18 12.48 -3.67
CA LEU A 10 8.12 13.58 -3.87
C LEU A 10 8.37 14.31 -2.55
N PRO A 11 9.59 14.80 -2.32
CA PRO A 11 9.87 15.61 -1.14
C PRO A 11 9.03 16.90 -1.19
N ASP A 12 8.31 17.14 -0.11
CA ASP A 12 7.38 18.26 0.02
C ASP A 12 7.73 19.06 1.28
N PRO A 13 7.80 20.41 1.21
CA PRO A 13 8.16 21.24 2.36
C PRO A 13 7.05 21.30 3.42
N GLU A 14 5.80 21.06 3.05
CA GLU A 14 4.64 21.15 3.94
C GLU A 14 4.32 19.79 4.58
N PHE A 15 4.55 18.70 3.85
CA PHE A 15 4.17 17.35 4.26
C PHE A 15 5.34 16.37 4.37
N LYS A 16 5.36 15.64 5.49
CA LYS A 16 6.32 14.55 5.69
C LYS A 16 5.94 13.33 4.83
N VAL A 17 6.96 12.62 4.33
CA VAL A 17 6.81 11.40 3.51
C VAL A 17 5.85 10.36 4.11
N PRO A 18 5.91 9.99 5.41
CA PRO A 18 4.99 9.00 5.97
C PRO A 18 3.52 9.44 5.91
N THR A 19 3.25 10.74 6.03
CA THR A 19 1.89 11.30 5.94
C THR A 19 1.34 11.14 4.54
N LEU A 20 2.13 11.50 3.52
CA LEU A 20 1.76 11.35 2.11
C LEU A 20 1.61 9.88 1.74
N LEU A 21 2.51 9.01 2.20
CA LEU A 21 2.42 7.57 1.95
C LEU A 21 1.15 6.97 2.57
N ASN A 22 0.76 7.39 3.78
CA ASN A 22 -0.49 6.96 4.41
C ASN A 22 -1.71 7.43 3.60
N ALA A 23 -1.71 8.67 3.12
CA ALA A 23 -2.79 9.21 2.28
C ALA A 23 -2.91 8.44 0.96
N LEU A 24 -1.77 8.15 0.31
CA LEU A 24 -1.70 7.34 -0.90
C LEU A 24 -2.26 5.93 -0.64
N PHE A 25 -1.85 5.30 0.45
CA PHE A 25 -2.32 3.96 0.80
C PHE A 25 -3.82 3.92 1.09
N ALA A 26 -4.37 4.96 1.73
CA ALA A 26 -5.81 5.08 1.96
C ALA A 26 -6.59 5.21 0.64
N LYS A 27 -6.11 6.05 -0.29
CA LYS A 27 -6.70 6.17 -1.63
C LYS A 27 -6.61 4.88 -2.43
N PHE A 28 -5.47 4.21 -2.37
CA PHE A 28 -5.29 2.89 -2.98
C PHE A 28 -6.29 1.89 -2.42
N HIS A 29 -6.44 1.83 -1.09
CA HIS A 29 -7.40 0.95 -0.44
C HIS A 29 -8.82 1.16 -0.96
N TRP A 30 -9.25 2.41 -1.09
CA TRP A 30 -10.56 2.76 -1.66
C TRP A 30 -10.69 2.33 -3.13
N ALA A 31 -9.66 2.59 -3.95
CA ALA A 31 -9.67 2.21 -5.36
C ALA A 31 -9.81 0.70 -5.57
N VAL A 32 -9.14 -0.11 -4.75
CA VAL A 32 -9.17 -1.57 -4.91
C VAL A 32 -10.37 -2.25 -4.25
N THR A 33 -11.10 -1.56 -3.35
CA THR A 33 -12.38 -2.08 -2.86
C THR A 33 -13.40 -2.25 -3.99
N ASP A 34 -13.35 -1.38 -5.00
CA ASP A 34 -14.26 -1.45 -6.16
C ASP A 34 -13.80 -2.47 -7.22
N LEU A 35 -12.49 -2.78 -7.30
CA LEU A 35 -11.88 -3.62 -8.34
C LEU A 35 -11.63 -5.09 -7.93
N ASN A 36 -12.33 -5.61 -6.93
CA ASN A 36 -12.07 -6.93 -6.34
C ASN A 36 -10.60 -7.07 -5.87
N GLY A 37 -10.27 -6.34 -4.79
CA GLY A 37 -8.91 -6.10 -4.29
C GLY A 37 -8.00 -7.31 -4.03
N ARG A 38 -8.49 -8.55 -4.09
CA ARG A 38 -7.66 -9.77 -3.99
C ARG A 38 -6.67 -9.93 -5.13
N GLN A 39 -6.90 -9.25 -6.25
CA GLN A 39 -6.02 -9.28 -7.42
C GLN A 39 -4.83 -8.31 -7.34
N PHE A 40 -4.76 -7.49 -6.28
CA PHE A 40 -3.74 -6.48 -6.09
C PHE A 40 -2.89 -6.81 -4.86
N GLY A 41 -1.57 -6.71 -5.03
CA GLY A 41 -0.56 -6.87 -3.99
C GLY A 41 0.21 -5.57 -3.84
N VAL A 42 0.84 -5.37 -2.68
CA VAL A 42 1.66 -4.19 -2.41
C VAL A 42 3.00 -4.58 -1.82
N SER A 43 4.04 -3.83 -2.15
CA SER A 43 5.35 -3.89 -1.51
C SER A 43 5.95 -2.50 -1.32
N PHE A 44 6.98 -2.42 -0.48
CA PHE A 44 7.67 -1.17 -0.16
C PHE A 44 9.16 -1.33 -0.48
N PRO A 45 9.59 -1.07 -1.73
CA PRO A 45 10.96 -1.33 -2.17
C PRO A 45 12.02 -0.51 -1.42
N HIS A 46 11.66 0.68 -0.93
CA HIS A 46 12.54 1.58 -0.18
C HIS A 46 12.41 1.40 1.34
N TYR A 47 11.81 0.30 1.79
CA TYR A 47 11.80 -0.05 3.21
C TYR A 47 13.20 -0.41 3.69
N HIS A 48 13.59 0.09 4.86
CA HIS A 48 14.87 -0.23 5.49
C HIS A 48 14.71 -0.50 6.98
N ASN A 49 15.34 -1.57 7.48
CA ASN A 49 15.20 -2.01 8.88
C ASN A 49 15.74 -1.00 9.91
N SER A 50 16.69 -0.13 9.52
CA SER A 50 17.23 0.88 10.43
C SER A 50 16.29 2.05 10.67
N SER A 51 15.20 2.16 9.90
CA SER A 51 14.29 3.28 9.95
C SER A 51 12.86 2.82 10.30
N PRO A 52 12.13 3.54 11.16
CA PRO A 52 10.78 3.14 11.58
C PRO A 52 9.71 3.39 10.51
N HIS A 53 10.07 3.73 9.27
CA HIS A 53 9.16 4.10 8.19
C HIS A 53 9.29 3.18 6.97
N LEU A 54 8.22 3.10 6.17
CA LEU A 54 8.12 2.23 5.00
C LEU A 54 8.89 2.74 3.76
N GLY A 55 9.55 3.90 3.88
CA GLY A 55 10.22 4.57 2.77
C GLY A 55 9.28 5.54 2.05
N ASP A 56 9.65 5.92 0.82
CA ASP A 56 8.95 6.86 -0.06
C ASP A 56 8.31 6.18 -1.28
N CYS A 57 8.38 4.85 -1.40
CA CYS A 57 7.91 4.11 -2.57
C CYS A 57 6.87 3.04 -2.21
N LEU A 58 5.70 3.15 -2.83
CA LEU A 58 4.65 2.12 -2.85
C LEU A 58 4.66 1.43 -4.22
N ARG A 59 4.95 0.12 -4.23
CA ARG A 59 4.84 -0.71 -5.43
C ARG A 59 3.55 -1.50 -5.39
N VAL A 60 2.75 -1.42 -6.46
CA VAL A 60 1.53 -2.23 -6.63
C VAL A 60 1.80 -3.34 -7.64
N HIS A 61 1.43 -4.56 -7.29
CA HIS A 61 1.57 -5.76 -8.12
C HIS A 61 0.19 -6.26 -8.54
N ALA A 62 -0.02 -6.52 -9.83
CA ALA A 62 -1.21 -7.19 -10.34
C ALA A 62 -0.91 -7.82 -11.73
N GLY A 63 -1.94 -8.26 -12.45
CA GLY A 63 -1.81 -8.51 -13.89
C GLY A 63 -1.86 -7.18 -14.67
N ALA A 64 -1.29 -7.13 -15.87
CA ALA A 64 -1.23 -5.91 -16.68
C ALA A 64 -2.59 -5.22 -16.84
N GLN A 65 -3.64 -5.97 -17.19
CA GLN A 65 -4.99 -5.44 -17.40
C GLN A 65 -5.56 -4.80 -16.12
N ASN A 66 -5.30 -5.40 -14.96
CA ASN A 66 -5.76 -4.86 -13.68
C ASN A 66 -5.02 -3.58 -13.30
N LEU A 67 -3.73 -3.47 -13.60
CA LEU A 67 -2.96 -2.24 -13.36
C LEU A 67 -3.41 -1.12 -14.32
N VAL A 68 -3.65 -1.45 -15.58
CA VAL A 68 -4.18 -0.50 -16.57
C VAL A 68 -5.57 -0.01 -16.14
N HIS A 69 -6.45 -0.89 -15.69
CA HIS A 69 -7.77 -0.52 -15.18
C HIS A 69 -7.67 0.32 -13.90
N LEU A 70 -6.77 -0.03 -12.97
CA LEU A 70 -6.50 0.79 -11.79
C LEU A 70 -6.07 2.21 -12.19
N MET A 71 -5.18 2.33 -13.18
CA MET A 71 -4.67 3.63 -13.65
C MET A 71 -5.66 4.41 -14.52
N SER A 72 -6.64 3.76 -15.15
CA SER A 72 -7.71 4.47 -15.85
C SER A 72 -8.69 5.15 -14.89
N MET A 73 -8.75 4.69 -13.64
CA MET A 73 -9.52 5.37 -12.59
C MET A 73 -8.78 6.61 -12.08
N ASN A 74 -9.51 7.67 -11.78
CA ASN A 74 -8.93 8.89 -11.22
C ASN A 74 -8.68 8.81 -9.69
N TRP A 75 -8.15 7.70 -9.20
CA TRP A 75 -8.00 7.46 -7.75
C TRP A 75 -6.87 8.27 -7.09
N LEU A 76 -5.93 8.79 -7.88
CA LEU A 76 -4.84 9.66 -7.44
C LEU A 76 -5.25 11.15 -7.36
N ALA A 77 -6.52 11.49 -7.57
CA ALA A 77 -6.99 12.87 -7.52
C ALA A 77 -6.56 13.58 -6.23
N GLY A 78 -5.97 14.78 -6.35
CA GLY A 78 -5.48 15.57 -5.21
C GLY A 78 -4.17 15.10 -4.58
N MET A 79 -3.47 14.12 -5.18
CA MET A 79 -2.12 13.72 -4.75
C MET A 79 -1.07 13.74 -5.86
N ARG A 80 -1.47 14.04 -7.10
CA ARG A 80 -0.58 14.01 -8.28
C ARG A 80 0.60 14.96 -8.16
N ASP A 81 0.46 16.06 -7.41
CA ASP A 81 1.53 17.05 -7.20
C ASP A 81 2.59 16.59 -6.19
N HIS A 82 2.26 15.60 -5.34
CA HIS A 82 3.14 15.11 -4.28
C HIS A 82 3.71 13.71 -4.57
N LEU A 83 3.44 13.15 -5.76
CA LEU A 83 3.94 11.85 -6.16
C LEU A 83 4.30 11.81 -7.64
N SER A 84 5.27 10.98 -7.98
CA SER A 84 5.50 10.51 -9.33
C SER A 84 5.12 9.04 -9.42
N HIS A 85 4.74 8.57 -10.60
CA HIS A 85 4.53 7.16 -10.84
C HIS A 85 5.18 6.73 -12.14
N GLY A 86 5.67 5.48 -12.16
CA GLY A 86 6.20 4.86 -13.36
C GLY A 86 5.11 4.41 -14.32
N SER A 87 5.53 3.72 -15.37
CA SER A 87 4.66 2.93 -16.24
C SER A 87 4.38 1.55 -15.65
N VAL A 88 3.44 0.82 -16.24
CA VAL A 88 3.25 -0.60 -15.94
C VAL A 88 4.41 -1.39 -16.55
N GLU A 89 5.15 -2.11 -15.71
CA GLU A 89 6.34 -2.88 -16.10
C GLU A 89 6.19 -4.35 -15.74
N THR A 90 6.82 -5.24 -16.51
CA THR A 90 6.90 -6.66 -16.19
C THR A 90 7.90 -6.89 -15.04
N VAL A 91 7.57 -7.80 -14.12
CA VAL A 91 8.49 -8.23 -13.07
C VAL A 91 9.68 -9.00 -13.70
N PRO A 92 10.94 -8.63 -13.41
CA PRO A 92 12.09 -9.33 -13.95
C PRO A 92 12.16 -10.81 -13.53
N VAL A 93 12.76 -11.64 -14.38
CA VAL A 93 12.98 -13.06 -14.08
C VAL A 93 14.04 -13.21 -12.98
N GLY A 94 13.82 -14.14 -12.04
CA GLY A 94 14.79 -14.48 -10.99
C GLY A 94 14.78 -13.56 -9.77
N VAL A 95 13.75 -12.72 -9.61
CA VAL A 95 13.60 -11.90 -8.39
C VAL A 95 13.03 -12.72 -7.22
N PRO A 96 13.51 -12.50 -5.99
CA PRO A 96 12.96 -13.17 -4.81
C PRO A 96 11.56 -12.63 -4.48
N HIS A 97 10.72 -13.49 -3.91
CA HIS A 97 9.41 -13.09 -3.40
C HIS A 97 9.49 -12.68 -1.93
N CYS A 98 8.71 -11.67 -1.55
CA CYS A 98 8.52 -11.29 -0.15
C CYS A 98 7.03 -11.28 0.21
N ARG A 99 6.72 -11.52 1.48
CA ARG A 99 5.34 -11.47 1.99
C ARG A 99 5.15 -10.24 2.86
N VAL A 100 4.43 -9.27 2.36
CA VAL A 100 3.96 -8.12 3.14
C VAL A 100 2.66 -8.49 3.83
N ARG A 101 2.62 -8.38 5.16
CA ARG A 101 1.41 -8.68 5.96
C ARG A 101 1.20 -7.63 7.03
N ARG A 102 -0.07 -7.31 7.29
CA ARG A 102 -0.46 -6.52 8.44
C ARG A 102 -0.26 -7.34 9.72
N VAL A 103 0.41 -6.76 10.72
CA VAL A 103 0.54 -7.34 12.06
C VAL A 103 -0.44 -6.62 12.98
N GLN A 104 -1.34 -7.36 13.62
CA GLN A 104 -2.33 -6.83 14.56
C GLN A 104 -2.13 -7.47 15.94
N PRO A 105 -1.25 -6.91 16.78
CA PRO A 105 -1.04 -7.44 18.12
C PRO A 105 -2.31 -7.24 18.98
N ARG A 106 -2.48 -8.09 19.99
CA ARG A 106 -3.52 -7.95 21.01
C ARG A 106 -3.14 -6.85 22.03
N SER A 107 -3.04 -5.61 21.54
CA SER A 107 -2.46 -4.49 22.28
C SER A 107 -3.39 -3.82 23.30
N SER A 108 -4.70 -4.08 23.26
CA SER A 108 -5.66 -3.48 24.20
C SER A 108 -6.24 -4.55 25.13
N ALA A 109 -5.73 -4.59 26.37
CA ALA A 109 -6.22 -5.48 27.42
C ALA A 109 -7.71 -5.24 27.73
N GLU A 110 -8.15 -3.99 27.73
CA GLU A 110 -9.55 -3.62 27.96
C GLU A 110 -10.47 -4.17 26.87
N ARG A 111 -10.10 -4.04 25.58
CA ARG A 111 -10.86 -4.62 24.46
C ARG A 111 -10.95 -6.14 24.58
N LEU A 112 -9.89 -6.80 25.04
CA LEU A 112 -9.88 -8.25 25.26
C LEU A 112 -10.80 -8.64 26.43
N ARG A 113 -10.77 -7.90 27.55
CA ARG A 113 -11.66 -8.12 28.69
C ARG A 113 -13.13 -7.95 28.30
N ARG A 114 -13.48 -6.85 27.63
CA ARG A 114 -14.86 -6.62 27.11
C ARG A 114 -15.33 -7.76 26.20
N ARG A 115 -14.45 -8.26 25.33
CA ARG A 115 -14.75 -9.41 24.45
C ARG A 115 -14.92 -10.71 25.24
N CYS A 116 -14.14 -10.91 26.31
CA CYS A 116 -14.22 -12.09 27.17
C CYS A 116 -15.56 -12.13 27.92
N ILE A 117 -15.91 -11.05 28.61
CA ILE A 117 -17.19 -10.87 29.31
C ILE A 117 -18.35 -11.14 28.34
N LYS A 118 -18.39 -10.45 27.18
CA LYS A 118 -19.45 -10.66 26.18
C LYS A 118 -19.59 -12.10 25.66
N ARG A 119 -18.52 -12.90 25.70
CA ARG A 119 -18.53 -14.29 25.21
C ARG A 119 -18.77 -15.33 26.31
N HIS A 120 -18.44 -15.01 27.56
CA HIS A 120 -18.31 -16.01 28.63
C HIS A 120 -18.94 -15.62 29.97
N GLY A 121 -19.45 -14.38 30.15
CA GLY A 121 -20.00 -13.89 31.42
C GLY A 121 -19.44 -12.54 31.78
#